data_AF-A0A2D5T4H2-F1
#
_entry.id   AF-A0A2D5T4H2-F1
#
_cell.length_a   1.000
_cell.length_b   1.000
_cell.length_c   1.000
_cell.angle_alpha   90.00
_cell.angle_beta   90.00
_cell.angle_gamma   90.00
#
_symmetry.space_group_name_H-M   'P 1'
#
loop_
_entity.id
_entity.type
_entity.pdbx_description
1 polymer ?
#
loop_
_entity_poly.entity_id
_entity_poly.type
_entity_poly.pdbx_seq_one_letter_code
_entity_poly.pdbx_strand_id
1 'polypeptide(L)'
;TPVANSGFSAITSFEQFCTIAKRYWQVTLYRNDVFPALAPYFPIVCIAENNSCWFAAATNEMLELTMNSGFNESKHILSVLPSCPEHAINKWRALAVCDTEPLLQKTGSPEQFIEQYKNKAKDLQNRDRIVTGFFKLPTAISL
;
A
#
# COMPACT_ATOMS: atom_id res chain seq x y z
N THR A 1 -3.77 27.72 11.71
CA THR A 1 -5.24 27.68 11.47
C THR A 1 -5.80 26.51 12.24
N PRO A 2 -6.90 26.66 13.01
CA PRO A 2 -7.28 25.63 13.98
C PRO A 2 -8.03 24.48 13.30
N VAL A 3 -7.40 23.31 13.21
CA VAL A 3 -8.06 22.04 12.88
C VAL A 3 -8.45 21.36 14.20
N ALA A 4 -9.35 22.01 14.94
CA ALA A 4 -9.91 21.46 16.17
C ALA A 4 -11.42 21.51 16.02
N ASN A 5 -11.99 20.45 15.44
CA ASN A 5 -13.42 20.02 15.51
C ASN A 5 -13.88 19.21 14.28
N SER A 6 -13.02 18.40 13.65
CA SER A 6 -13.48 17.47 12.61
C SER A 6 -13.87 16.09 13.18
N GLY A 7 -13.55 15.78 14.44
CA GLY A 7 -13.71 14.42 14.98
C GLY A 7 -12.81 13.37 14.31
N PHE A 8 -11.97 13.78 13.35
CA PHE A 8 -10.95 12.93 12.75
C PHE A 8 -9.76 12.89 13.70
N SER A 9 -9.68 11.83 14.50
CA SER A 9 -8.43 11.42 15.13
C SER A 9 -7.42 11.06 14.04
N ALA A 10 -6.14 11.34 14.28
CA ALA A 10 -5.07 10.83 13.43
C ALA A 10 -5.20 9.29 13.30
N ILE A 11 -4.97 8.76 12.10
CA ILE A 11 -4.95 7.31 11.88
C ILE A 11 -3.68 6.75 12.52
N THR A 12 -3.83 5.83 13.47
CA THR A 12 -2.70 5.27 14.23
C THR A 12 -2.39 3.82 13.86
N SER A 13 -3.22 3.16 13.05
CA SER A 13 -2.97 1.80 12.55
C SER A 13 -3.63 1.55 11.20
N PHE A 14 -3.15 0.54 10.47
CA PHE A 14 -3.78 0.13 9.20
C PHE A 14 -5.16 -0.50 9.38
N GLU A 15 -5.47 -1.07 10.54
CA GLU A 15 -6.78 -1.64 10.85
C GLU A 15 -7.82 -0.54 11.03
N GLN A 16 -7.44 0.56 11.68
CA GLN A 16 -8.26 1.76 11.74
C GLN A 16 -8.50 2.32 10.34
N PHE A 17 -7.44 2.43 9.52
CA PHE A 17 -7.56 2.81 8.11
C PHE A 17 -8.54 1.90 7.36
N CYS A 18 -8.38 0.58 7.47
CA CYS A 18 -9.24 -0.41 6.81
C CYS A 18 -10.71 -0.24 7.22
N THR A 19 -10.97 -0.02 8.51
CA THR A 19 -12.34 0.16 9.03
C THR A 19 -13.00 1.40 8.43
N ILE A 20 -12.26 2.52 8.37
CA ILE A 20 -12.73 3.77 7.77
C ILE A 20 -12.94 3.58 6.26
N ALA A 21 -11.94 3.06 5.55
CA ALA A 21 -11.97 2.85 4.11
C ALA A 21 -13.13 1.96 3.65
N LYS A 22 -13.39 0.83 4.33
CA LYS A 22 -14.55 -0.04 4.04
C LYS A 22 -15.86 0.73 4.07
N ARG A 23 -16.06 1.56 5.10
CA ARG A 23 -17.31 2.27 5.32
C ARG A 23 -17.49 3.45 4.37
N TYR A 24 -16.44 4.25 4.15
CA TYR A 24 -16.52 5.46 3.34
C TYR A 24 -16.50 5.17 1.84
N TRP A 25 -15.71 4.19 1.40
CA TRP A 25 -15.53 3.89 -0.02
C TRP A 25 -16.34 2.67 -0.49
N GLN A 26 -16.95 1.91 0.41
CA GLN A 26 -17.69 0.69 0.08
C GLN A 26 -16.83 -0.29 -0.74
N VAL A 27 -15.65 -0.59 -0.20
CA VAL A 27 -14.61 -1.41 -0.84
C VAL A 27 -14.34 -2.70 -0.08
N THR A 28 -13.86 -3.69 -0.82
CA THR A 28 -13.13 -4.83 -0.23
C THR A 28 -11.64 -4.52 -0.27
N LEU A 29 -10.94 -4.77 0.84
CA LEU A 29 -9.50 -4.56 0.95
C LEU A 29 -8.77 -5.89 1.01
N TYR A 30 -7.64 -5.92 0.31
CA TYR A 30 -6.76 -7.07 0.16
C TYR A 30 -5.34 -6.65 0.49
N ARG A 31 -4.51 -7.62 0.89
CA ARG A 31 -3.07 -7.36 1.00
C ARG A 31 -2.47 -7.17 -0.39
N ASN A 32 -1.41 -6.37 -0.47
CA ASN A 32 -0.67 -6.15 -1.70
C ASN A 32 0.17 -7.39 -2.06
N ASP A 33 -0.44 -8.33 -2.76
CA ASP A 33 0.24 -9.45 -3.41
C ASP A 33 0.73 -9.11 -4.83
N VAL A 34 0.39 -7.90 -5.33
CA VAL A 34 0.65 -7.49 -6.71
C VAL A 34 2.15 -7.32 -6.94
N PHE A 35 2.79 -6.51 -6.08
CA PHE A 35 4.22 -6.20 -6.16
C PHE A 35 4.86 -6.35 -4.77
N PRO A 36 5.53 -7.48 -4.48
CA PRO A 36 6.09 -7.77 -3.16
C PRO A 36 7.04 -6.69 -2.61
N ALA A 37 7.80 -6.01 -3.48
CA ALA A 37 8.70 -4.92 -3.07
C ALA A 37 7.97 -3.60 -2.76
N LEU A 38 6.76 -3.41 -3.29
CA LEU A 38 5.93 -2.24 -3.01
C LEU A 38 5.13 -2.42 -1.72
N ALA A 39 4.75 -3.66 -1.40
CA ALA A 39 3.90 -4.03 -0.28
C ALA A 39 4.35 -3.46 1.09
N PRO A 40 5.65 -3.36 1.43
CA PRO A 40 6.05 -2.78 2.70
C PRO A 40 5.58 -1.33 2.88
N TYR A 41 5.53 -0.53 1.81
CA TYR A 41 5.13 0.88 1.87
C TYR A 41 3.64 1.08 1.56
N PHE A 42 3.10 0.27 0.66
CA PHE A 42 1.70 0.32 0.23
C PHE A 42 1.07 -1.06 0.38
N PRO A 43 0.69 -1.47 1.60
CA PRO A 43 0.33 -2.85 1.89
C PRO A 43 -1.08 -3.25 1.44
N ILE A 44 -1.88 -2.31 0.95
CA ILE A 44 -3.31 -2.51 0.74
C ILE A 44 -3.70 -2.27 -0.73
N VAL A 45 -4.45 -3.20 -1.28
CA VAL A 45 -5.17 -3.05 -2.56
C VAL A 45 -6.67 -3.02 -2.28
N CYS A 46 -7.38 -2.04 -2.84
CA CYS A 46 -8.83 -1.92 -2.74
C CYS A 46 -9.50 -2.34 -4.04
N ILE A 47 -10.67 -2.96 -3.93
CA ILE A 47 -11.60 -3.20 -5.04
C ILE A 47 -12.98 -2.68 -4.63
N ALA A 48 -13.51 -1.74 -5.40
CA ALA A 48 -14.87 -1.21 -5.24
C ALA A 48 -15.89 -2.07 -6.01
N GLU A 49 -17.18 -1.91 -5.69
CA GLU A 49 -18.29 -2.62 -6.35
C GLU A 49 -18.37 -2.35 -7.85
N ASN A 50 -17.89 -1.20 -8.31
CA ASN A 50 -17.82 -0.84 -9.73
C ASN A 50 -16.58 -1.41 -10.45
N ASN A 51 -15.90 -2.39 -9.85
CA ASN A 51 -14.65 -3.00 -10.33
C ASN A 51 -13.45 -2.04 -10.45
N SER A 52 -13.51 -0.84 -9.86
CA SER A 52 -12.33 0.01 -9.72
C SER A 52 -11.37 -0.59 -8.70
N CYS A 53 -10.09 -0.71 -9.06
CA CYS A 53 -9.05 -1.28 -8.23
C CYS A 53 -7.84 -0.33 -8.11
N TRP A 54 -7.32 -0.12 -6.90
CA TRP A 54 -6.20 0.81 -6.62
C TRP A 54 -5.41 0.39 -5.39
N PHE A 55 -4.20 0.91 -5.26
CA PHE A 55 -3.41 0.82 -4.03
C PHE A 55 -3.87 1.87 -3.03
N ALA A 56 -4.31 1.44 -1.85
CA ALA A 56 -4.79 2.32 -0.80
C ALA A 56 -3.71 2.68 0.20
N ALA A 57 -4.07 3.56 1.14
CA ALA A 57 -3.15 4.11 2.15
C ALA A 57 -1.91 4.80 1.52
N ALA A 58 -2.03 5.28 0.28
CA ALA A 58 -0.98 6.01 -0.44
C ALA A 58 -0.92 7.49 -0.05
N THR A 59 -0.85 7.75 1.26
CA THR A 59 -0.81 9.09 1.85
C THR A 59 0.46 9.24 2.69
N ASN A 60 0.97 10.47 2.85
CA ASN A 60 2.15 10.73 3.68
C ASN A 60 2.00 10.20 5.11
N GLU A 61 0.83 10.36 5.72
CA GLU A 61 0.55 9.92 7.10
C GLU A 61 0.74 8.40 7.26
N MET A 62 0.13 7.60 6.38
CA MET A 62 0.26 6.14 6.41
C MET A 62 1.68 5.66 6.06
N LEU A 63 2.38 6.40 5.20
CA LEU A 63 3.78 6.12 4.87
C LEU A 63 4.70 6.40 6.07
N GLU A 64 4.48 7.51 6.78
CA GLU A 64 5.18 7.85 8.01
C GLU A 64 4.88 6.83 9.12
N LEU A 65 3.63 6.43 9.31
CA LEU A 65 3.25 5.36 10.24
C LEU A 65 4.02 4.06 9.97
N THR A 66 4.11 3.69 8.70
CA THR A 66 4.85 2.51 8.25
C THR A 66 6.35 2.63 8.58
N MET A 67 6.98 3.75 8.24
CA MET A 67 8.41 3.93 8.47
C MET A 67 8.75 4.07 9.97
N ASN A 68 7.93 4.82 10.73
CA ASN A 68 8.13 5.05 12.16
C ASN A 68 7.96 3.77 12.99
N SER A 69 7.10 2.85 12.55
CA SER A 69 6.95 1.52 13.15
C SER A 69 8.03 0.52 12.72
N GLY A 70 8.99 0.92 11.88
CA GLY A 70 9.96 -0.01 11.30
C GLY A 70 9.27 -1.09 10.45
N PHE A 71 8.24 -0.70 9.70
CA PHE A 71 7.40 -1.57 8.86
C PHE A 71 6.58 -2.64 9.62
N ASN A 72 6.50 -2.58 10.95
CA ASN A 72 5.72 -3.55 11.73
C ASN A 72 4.21 -3.43 11.46
N GLU A 73 3.70 -2.20 11.30
CA GLU A 73 2.29 -1.95 10.95
C GLU A 73 1.93 -2.55 9.59
N SER A 74 2.82 -2.38 8.60
CA SER A 74 2.68 -2.98 7.27
C SER A 74 2.74 -4.51 7.33
N LYS A 75 3.72 -5.06 8.05
CA LYS A 75 3.82 -6.51 8.28
C LYS A 75 2.56 -7.09 8.88
N HIS A 76 2.00 -6.41 9.88
CA HIS A 76 0.80 -6.87 10.56
C HIS A 76 -0.39 -6.89 9.60
N ILE A 77 -0.68 -5.78 8.91
CA ILE A 77 -1.86 -5.73 8.04
C ILE A 77 -1.77 -6.69 6.84
N LEU A 78 -0.57 -6.91 6.30
CA LEU A 78 -0.33 -7.90 5.23
C LEU A 78 -0.66 -9.33 5.69
N SER A 79 -0.50 -9.64 6.98
CA SER A 79 -0.84 -10.94 7.55
C SER A 79 -2.34 -11.11 7.85
N VAL A 80 -3.06 -9.99 8.03
CA VAL A 80 -4.48 -9.97 8.41
C VAL A 80 -5.41 -9.90 7.19
N LEU A 81 -5.03 -9.15 6.17
CA LEU A 81 -5.87 -8.97 4.99
C LEU A 81 -5.88 -10.22 4.09
N PRO A 82 -7.01 -10.51 3.42
CA PRO A 82 -7.09 -11.59 2.47
C PRO A 82 -6.18 -11.34 1.26
N SER A 83 -5.81 -12.43 0.57
CA SER A 83 -5.03 -12.35 -0.66
C SER A 83 -5.81 -11.66 -1.78
N CYS A 84 -5.14 -10.83 -2.57
CA CYS A 84 -5.76 -10.12 -3.68
C CYS A 84 -6.22 -11.11 -4.76
N PRO A 85 -7.42 -10.94 -5.37
CA PRO A 85 -7.89 -11.83 -6.43
C PRO A 85 -6.90 -11.92 -7.59
N GLU A 86 -6.69 -13.12 -8.13
CA GLU A 86 -5.66 -13.38 -9.15
C GLU A 86 -5.84 -12.54 -10.41
N HIS A 87 -7.09 -12.36 -10.86
CA HIS A 87 -7.40 -11.53 -12.03
C HIS A 87 -6.95 -10.07 -11.84
N ALA A 88 -7.08 -9.53 -10.62
CA ALA A 88 -6.63 -8.18 -10.30
C ALA A 88 -5.10 -8.09 -10.30
N ILE A 89 -4.42 -9.08 -9.72
CA ILE A 89 -2.95 -9.18 -9.75
C ILE A 89 -2.45 -9.20 -11.19
N ASN A 90 -3.03 -10.06 -12.03
CA ASN A 90 -2.64 -10.22 -13.42
C ASN A 90 -2.87 -8.93 -14.23
N LYS A 91 -3.99 -8.25 -14.01
CA LYS A 91 -4.30 -6.97 -14.67
C LYS A 91 -3.27 -5.88 -14.33
N TRP A 92 -2.93 -5.71 -13.06
CA TRP A 92 -1.89 -4.76 -12.65
C TRP A 92 -0.52 -5.07 -13.26
N ARG A 93 -0.13 -6.35 -13.22
CA ARG A 93 1.18 -6.80 -13.74
C ARG A 93 1.31 -6.72 -15.26
N ALA A 94 0.19 -6.69 -15.98
CA ALA A 94 0.15 -6.49 -17.43
C ALA A 94 0.31 -4.99 -17.81
N LEU A 95 -0.10 -4.08 -16.93
CA LEU A 95 -0.03 -2.63 -17.17
C LEU A 95 1.30 -2.02 -16.69
N ALA A 96 1.94 -2.64 -15.70
CA ALA A 96 3.22 -2.18 -15.21
C ALA A 96 4.36 -2.57 -16.17
N VAL A 97 5.17 -1.59 -16.58
CA VAL A 97 6.48 -1.84 -17.22
C VAL A 97 7.44 -2.34 -16.14
N CYS A 98 7.31 -3.62 -15.79
CA CYS A 98 7.98 -4.23 -14.64
C CYS A 98 9.50 -4.34 -14.81
N ASP A 99 10.01 -4.21 -16.03
CA ASP A 99 11.40 -4.58 -16.34
C ASP A 99 12.42 -3.48 -16.01
N THR A 100 11.97 -2.29 -15.57
CA THR A 100 12.89 -1.17 -15.26
C THR A 100 12.75 -0.59 -13.85
N GLU A 101 11.69 -0.93 -13.11
CA GLU A 101 11.45 -0.41 -11.77
C GLU A 101 11.55 -1.54 -10.73
N PRO A 102 12.60 -1.60 -9.90
CA PRO A 102 12.80 -2.66 -8.90
C PRO A 102 11.64 -2.84 -7.91
N LEU A 103 10.79 -1.82 -7.75
CA LEU A 103 9.62 -1.86 -6.87
C LEU A 103 8.41 -2.56 -7.50
N LEU A 104 8.36 -2.63 -8.83
CA LEU A 104 7.28 -3.28 -9.59
C LEU A 104 7.64 -4.72 -9.97
N GLN A 105 8.62 -5.31 -9.29
CA GLN A 105 8.98 -6.70 -9.49
C GLN A 105 7.87 -7.66 -9.03
N LYS A 106 7.76 -8.79 -9.73
CA LYS A 106 6.68 -9.77 -9.57
C LYS A 106 7.04 -10.91 -8.60
N THR A 107 8.28 -10.95 -8.12
CA THR A 107 8.87 -12.05 -7.35
C THR A 107 9.32 -11.60 -5.96
N GLY A 108 9.62 -12.58 -5.10
CA GLY A 108 9.96 -12.37 -3.69
C GLY A 108 8.73 -12.35 -2.80
N SER A 109 8.94 -12.01 -1.52
CA SER A 109 7.88 -11.94 -0.50
C SER A 109 7.91 -10.58 0.19
N PRO A 110 6.75 -10.02 0.60
CA PRO A 110 6.70 -8.79 1.36
C PRO A 110 7.59 -8.82 2.63
N GLU A 111 7.70 -9.98 3.30
CA GLU A 111 8.51 -10.17 4.49
C GLU A 111 10.01 -9.95 4.22
N GLN A 112 10.53 -10.47 3.10
CA GLN A 112 11.92 -10.25 2.69
C GLN A 112 12.20 -8.76 2.46
N PHE A 113 11.26 -8.06 1.81
CA PHE A 113 11.41 -6.62 1.55
C PHE A 113 11.26 -5.78 2.82
N ILE A 114 10.38 -6.17 3.74
CA ILE A 114 10.27 -5.55 5.07
C ILE A 114 11.64 -5.60 5.78
N GLU A 115 12.28 -6.77 5.85
CA GLU A 115 13.59 -6.89 6.49
C GLU A 115 14.67 -6.07 5.75
N GLN A 116 14.61 -6.02 4.41
CA GLN A 116 15.52 -5.20 3.62
C GLN A 116 15.36 -3.70 3.89
N TYR A 117 14.14 -3.21 4.06
CA TYR A 117 13.84 -1.79 4.20
C TYR A 117 13.88 -1.28 5.63
N LYS A 118 13.74 -2.15 6.64
CA LYS A 118 13.87 -1.79 8.06
C LYS A 118 15.14 -1.00 8.36
N ASN A 119 16.27 -1.40 7.77
CA ASN A 119 17.56 -0.72 7.93
C ASN A 119 17.64 0.65 7.22
N LYS A 120 16.67 0.96 6.37
CA LYS A 120 16.55 2.20 5.59
C LYS A 120 15.31 3.01 5.95
N ALA A 121 14.61 2.68 7.03
CA ALA A 121 13.33 3.33 7.38
C ALA A 121 13.45 4.85 7.59
N LYS A 122 14.64 5.35 7.93
CA LYS A 122 14.94 6.79 8.09
C LYS A 122 15.56 7.44 6.85
N ASP A 123 15.79 6.67 5.78
CA ASP A 123 16.36 7.16 4.54
C ASP A 123 15.27 7.79 3.67
N LEU A 124 15.17 9.11 3.73
CA LEU A 124 14.20 9.88 2.97
C LEU A 124 14.46 9.82 1.45
N GLN A 125 15.70 9.62 1.00
CA GLN A 125 15.98 9.47 -0.44
C GLN A 125 15.42 8.15 -0.96
N ASN A 126 15.56 7.08 -0.17
CA ASN A 126 14.96 5.80 -0.48
C ASN A 126 13.43 5.88 -0.50
N ARG A 127 12.82 6.57 0.47
CA ARG A 127 11.37 6.86 0.48
C ARG A 127 10.92 7.59 -0.78
N ASP A 128 11.59 8.68 -1.15
CA ASP A 128 11.17 9.53 -2.27
C ASP A 128 11.29 8.80 -3.61
N ARG A 129 12.31 7.95 -3.77
CA ARG A 129 12.42 7.04 -4.92
C ARG A 129 11.23 6.09 -4.99
N ILE A 130 10.75 5.59 -3.85
CA ILE A 130 9.63 4.66 -3.79
C ILE A 130 8.31 5.32 -4.12
N VAL A 131 8.08 6.50 -3.56
CA VAL A 131 6.93 7.34 -3.90
C VAL A 131 6.94 7.69 -5.40
N THR A 132 8.10 8.03 -5.96
CA THR A 132 8.23 8.32 -7.39
C THR A 132 7.91 7.09 -8.26
N GLY A 133 8.39 5.91 -7.87
CA GLY A 133 8.06 4.65 -8.56
C GLY A 133 6.57 4.32 -8.51
N PHE A 134 5.94 4.54 -7.34
CA PHE A 134 4.50 4.37 -7.15
C PHE A 134 3.68 5.28 -8.08
N PHE A 135 4.05 6.55 -8.21
CA PHE A 135 3.34 7.49 -9.09
C PHE A 135 3.45 7.21 -10.59
N LYS A 136 4.28 6.23 -11.01
CA LYS A 136 4.29 5.73 -12.40
C LYS A 136 3.13 4.78 -12.68
N LEU A 137 2.50 4.22 -11.65
CA LEU A 137 1.32 3.37 -11.79
C LEU A 137 0.08 4.22 -12.09
N PRO A 138 -0.90 3.70 -12.85
CA PRO A 138 -2.19 4.36 -12.95
C PRO A 138 -2.81 4.49 -11.56
N THR A 139 -3.52 5.59 -11.31
CA THR A 139 -4.18 5.86 -10.01
C THR A 139 -5.19 4.77 -9.64
N ALA A 140 -5.90 4.24 -10.64
CA ALA A 140 -6.79 3.09 -10.51
C ALA A 140 -6.87 2.35 -11.85
N ILE A 141 -7.30 1.10 -11.80
CA ILE A 141 -7.60 0.27 -12.98
C ILE A 141 -9.03 -0.24 -12.90
N SER A 142 -9.61 -0.60 -14.04
CA SER A 142 -10.85 -1.38 -14.09
C SER A 142 -10.52 -2.86 -14.20
N LEU A 143 -11.14 -3.68 -13.35
CA LEU A 143 -11.08 -5.14 -13.39
C LEU A 143 -12.07 -5.72 -14.41
#